data_AF-A0A7K8NWG5-F1
#
_entry.id   AF-A0A7K8NWG5-F1
#
_cell.length_a   1.000
_cell.length_b   1.000
_cell.length_c   1.000
_cell.angle_alpha   90.00
_cell.angle_beta   90.00
_cell.angle_gamma   90.00
#
_symmetry.space_group_name_H-M   'P 1'
#
loop_
_entity.id
_entity.type
_entity.pdbx_description
1 polymer ?
#
loop_
_entity_poly.entity_id
_entity_poly.type
_entity_poly.pdbx_seq_one_letter_code
_entity_poly.pdbx_strand_id
1 'polypeptide(L)'
;MKGETPVNSTMSIGQARKMVEQLKIEASMCRIKVSRGGGTRGAPHGGAGAHGPAPQVSKAAADLMTYCDAHACEDPLITPVPTSENPFREKKFFCALL
;
A
#
# COMPACT_ATOMS: atom_id res chain seq x y z
N MET A 1 -37.99 34.32 8.90
CA MET A 1 -36.68 33.72 9.19
C MET A 1 -35.67 34.19 8.16
N LYS A 2 -34.67 34.99 8.55
CA LYS A 2 -33.48 35.26 7.71
C LYS A 2 -32.42 34.25 8.10
N GLY A 3 -32.25 33.21 7.29
CA GLY A 3 -31.11 32.31 7.37
C GLY A 3 -29.98 32.89 6.54
N GLU A 4 -29.08 33.64 7.18
CA GLU A 4 -27.76 33.90 6.60
C GLU A 4 -26.81 32.86 7.20
N THR A 5 -26.34 31.96 6.34
CA THR A 5 -25.27 31.03 6.64
C THR A 5 -23.98 31.80 6.91
N PRO A 6 -23.20 31.46 7.95
CA PRO A 6 -21.91 32.10 8.18
C PRO A 6 -20.90 31.52 7.17
N VAL A 7 -20.73 32.16 6.01
CA VAL A 7 -19.55 31.94 5.16
C VAL A 7 -18.41 32.80 5.73
N ASN A 8 -17.85 32.35 6.84
CA ASN A 8 -16.55 32.83 7.30
C ASN A 8 -15.49 31.83 6.87
N SER A 9 -14.98 32.00 5.66
CA SER A 9 -13.77 31.30 5.23
C SER A 9 -12.87 32.30 4.52
N THR A 10 -12.52 33.39 5.23
CA THR A 10 -11.36 34.20 4.85
C THR A 10 -10.13 33.48 5.36
N MET A 11 -9.47 32.71 4.50
CA MET A 11 -8.10 32.28 4.79
C MET A 11 -7.25 33.55 4.86
N SER A 12 -6.81 33.91 6.07
CA SER A 12 -6.00 35.12 6.25
C SER A 12 -4.75 35.04 5.38
N ILE A 13 -4.27 36.20 4.90
CA ILE A 13 -3.05 36.28 4.09
C ILE A 13 -1.87 35.55 4.76
N GLY A 14 -1.82 35.57 6.10
CA GLY A 14 -0.83 34.83 6.89
C GLY A 14 -0.99 33.31 6.79
N GLN A 15 -2.21 32.78 6.82
CA GLN A 15 -2.47 31.34 6.62
C GLN A 15 -2.12 30.91 5.19
N ALA A 16 -2.49 31.71 4.18
CA ALA A 16 -2.17 31.41 2.79
C ALA A 16 -0.65 31.35 2.55
N ARG A 17 0.11 32.28 3.12
CA ARG A 17 1.59 32.27 3.06
C ARG A 17 2.19 31.02 3.70
N LYS A 18 1.70 30.60 4.87
CA LYS A 18 2.14 29.36 5.52
C LYS A 18 1.89 28.13 4.66
N MET A 19 0.73 28.05 4.00
CA MET A 19 0.40 26.94 3.11
C MET A 19 1.31 26.88 1.88
N VAL A 20 1.66 28.03 1.28
CA VAL A 20 2.59 28.08 0.15
C VAL A 20 3.98 27.58 0.54
N GLU A 21 4.49 27.97 1.71
CA GLU A 21 5.79 27.48 2.19
C GLU A 21 5.78 25.96 2.40
N GLN A 22 4.70 25.39 2.95
CA GLN A 22 4.54 23.94 3.07
C GLN A 22 4.51 23.25 1.70
N LEU A 23 3.73 23.77 0.75
CA LEU A 23 3.64 23.21 -0.60
C LEU A 23 4.99 23.26 -1.34
N LYS A 24 5.79 24.31 -1.10
CA LYS A 24 7.13 24.43 -1.67
C LYS A 24 8.05 23.30 -1.18
N ILE A 25 7.97 22.94 0.10
CA ILE A 25 8.69 21.80 0.67
C ILE A 25 8.21 20.49 0.02
N GLU A 26 6.90 20.25 -0.05
CA GLU A 26 6.33 19.02 -0.63
C GLU A 26 6.67 18.87 -2.12
N ALA A 27 6.64 19.99 -2.87
CA ALA A 27 7.00 20.01 -4.29
C ALA A 27 8.47 19.68 -4.53
N SER A 28 9.35 19.97 -3.56
CA SER A 28 10.79 19.67 -3.65
C SER A 28 11.15 18.22 -3.36
N MET A 29 10.20 17.37 -2.97
CA MET A 29 10.47 15.95 -2.72
C MET A 29 10.75 15.18 -4.02
N CYS A 30 11.75 14.30 -3.98
CA CYS A 30 12.06 13.40 -5.09
C CYS A 30 10.98 12.34 -5.23
N ARG A 31 10.37 12.23 -6.42
CA ARG A 31 9.37 11.20 -6.72
C ARG A 31 10.03 9.95 -7.28
N ILE A 32 9.59 8.79 -6.80
CA ILE A 32 9.92 7.49 -7.42
C ILE A 32 8.85 7.12 -8.44
N LYS A 33 9.26 6.38 -9.48
CA LYS A 33 8.37 5.98 -10.58
C LYS A 33 7.47 4.84 -10.13
N VAL A 34 6.15 4.98 -10.36
CA VAL A 34 5.12 3.98 -9.99
C VAL A 34 4.72 3.07 -11.17
N SER A 35 4.94 3.50 -12.42
CA SER A 35 4.70 2.68 -13.62
C SER A 35 5.76 2.89 -14.70
N ARG A 36 6.12 1.84 -15.44
CA ARG A 36 7.00 1.96 -16.61
C ARG A 36 6.21 2.65 -17.74
N GLY A 37 6.55 3.90 -18.03
CA GLY A 37 6.10 4.59 -19.25
C GLY A 37 6.43 3.72 -20.48
N GLY A 38 5.41 3.39 -21.25
CA GLY A 38 5.47 2.48 -22.39
C GLY A 38 6.52 2.91 -23.40
N GLY A 39 7.64 2.19 -23.41
CA GLY A 39 8.69 2.28 -24.41
C GLY A 39 9.15 0.86 -24.72
N THR A 40 8.31 0.14 -25.46
CA THR A 40 8.62 -1.16 -26.05
C THR A 40 9.44 -0.93 -27.31
N ARG A 41 10.77 -1.08 -27.20
CA ARG A 41 11.59 -1.37 -28.37
C ARG A 41 12.55 -2.50 -28.04
N GLY A 42 12.29 -3.66 -28.66
CA GLY A 42 13.26 -4.71 -28.92
C GLY A 42 13.24 -5.89 -27.95
N ALA A 43 12.58 -6.98 -28.35
CA ALA A 43 12.93 -8.32 -27.90
C ALA A 43 13.24 -9.16 -29.16
N PRO A 44 14.39 -9.85 -29.22
CA PRO A 44 14.55 -11.02 -30.06
C PRO A 44 14.62 -12.30 -29.21
N HIS A 45 13.67 -13.18 -29.48
CA HIS A 45 13.78 -14.63 -29.68
C HIS A 45 14.75 -15.46 -28.81
N GLY A 46 14.19 -16.43 -28.08
CA GLY A 46 14.76 -17.78 -27.95
C GLY A 46 14.98 -18.29 -26.51
N GLY A 47 14.30 -19.38 -26.12
CA GLY A 47 14.70 -20.25 -25.01
C GLY A 47 13.58 -20.64 -24.05
N ALA A 48 13.21 -21.92 -24.06
CA ALA A 48 12.23 -22.53 -23.19
C ALA A 48 12.72 -22.66 -21.73
N GLY A 49 11.93 -22.17 -20.78
CA GLY A 49 12.12 -22.33 -19.34
C GLY A 49 10.98 -21.62 -18.61
N ALA A 50 10.17 -22.38 -17.87
CA ALA A 50 8.90 -21.96 -17.31
C ALA A 50 9.06 -20.90 -16.20
N HIS A 51 9.05 -19.62 -16.58
CA HIS A 51 8.56 -18.50 -15.78
C HIS A 51 8.02 -17.49 -16.80
N GLY A 52 6.69 -17.38 -16.90
CA GLY A 52 6.05 -16.36 -17.74
C GLY A 52 6.60 -14.97 -17.40
N PRO A 53 6.56 -13.99 -18.32
CA PRO A 53 7.21 -12.70 -18.10
C PRO A 53 6.69 -12.10 -16.79
N ALA A 54 7.53 -12.10 -15.77
CA ALA A 54 7.21 -11.47 -14.50
C ALA A 54 6.75 -10.04 -14.82
N PRO A 55 5.64 -9.56 -14.24
CA PRO A 55 5.17 -8.21 -14.50
C PRO A 55 6.34 -7.27 -14.24
N GLN A 56 6.80 -6.58 -15.28
CA GLN A 56 7.91 -5.63 -15.18
C GLN A 56 7.41 -4.38 -14.47
N VAL A 57 7.28 -4.50 -13.15
CA VAL A 57 6.79 -3.48 -12.23
C VAL A 57 7.84 -2.37 -12.06
N SER A 58 7.38 -1.18 -11.70
CA SER A 58 8.27 -0.08 -11.34
C SER A 58 9.00 -0.38 -10.01
N LYS A 59 10.09 0.34 -9.71
CA LYS A 59 10.87 0.12 -8.48
C LYS A 59 10.01 0.10 -7.21
N ALA A 60 9.08 1.06 -7.06
CA ALA A 60 8.17 1.09 -5.91
C ALA A 60 7.30 -0.16 -5.80
N ALA A 61 6.75 -0.63 -6.92
CA ALA A 61 5.90 -1.82 -6.95
C ALA A 61 6.71 -3.11 -6.78
N ALA A 62 7.96 -3.16 -7.27
CA ALA A 62 8.88 -4.26 -7.02
C ALA A 62 9.22 -4.39 -5.53
N ASP A 63 9.52 -3.26 -4.88
CA ASP A 63 9.85 -3.21 -3.46
C ASP A 63 8.65 -3.69 -2.62
N LEU A 64 7.42 -3.26 -2.97
CA LEU A 64 6.20 -3.73 -2.31
C LEU A 64 5.96 -5.23 -2.51
N MET A 65 6.11 -5.74 -3.73
CA MET A 65 5.93 -7.18 -4.00
C MET A 65 6.95 -8.02 -3.23
N THR A 66 8.21 -7.59 -3.24
CA THR A 66 9.30 -8.24 -2.50
C THR A 66 9.00 -8.28 -1.01
N TYR A 67 8.47 -7.19 -0.46
CA TYR A 67 8.07 -7.14 0.94
C TYR A 67 6.93 -8.11 1.24
N CYS A 68 5.89 -8.15 0.40
CA CYS A 68 4.77 -9.08 0.56
C CYS A 68 5.24 -10.54 0.47
N ASP A 69 6.05 -10.90 -0.53
CA ASP A 69 6.55 -12.26 -0.71
C ASP A 69 7.41 -12.72 0.49
N ALA A 70 8.21 -11.81 1.05
CA ALA A 70 9.05 -12.10 2.20
C ALA A 70 8.24 -12.33 3.51
N HIS A 71 7.06 -11.72 3.65
CA HIS A 71 6.29 -11.76 4.91
C HIS A 71 4.94 -12.50 4.81
N ALA A 72 4.53 -12.94 3.61
CA ALA A 72 3.26 -13.64 3.42
C ALA A 72 3.14 -14.94 4.23
N CYS A 73 4.26 -15.61 4.48
CA CYS A 73 4.31 -16.83 5.31
C CYS A 73 4.10 -16.55 6.80
N GLU A 74 4.38 -15.33 7.25
CA GLU A 74 4.25 -14.92 8.66
C GLU A 74 2.88 -14.30 8.97
N ASP A 75 2.11 -13.93 7.94
CA ASP A 75 0.76 -13.39 8.10
C ASP A 75 -0.25 -14.53 8.36
N PRO A 76 -0.83 -14.63 9.58
CA PRO A 76 -1.78 -15.69 9.93
C PRO A 76 -3.09 -15.66 9.13
N LEU A 77 -3.39 -14.54 8.45
CA LEU A 77 -4.58 -14.36 7.61
C LEU A 77 -4.34 -14.82 6.17
N ILE A 78 -3.09 -14.78 5.71
CA ILE A 78 -2.69 -15.29 4.39
C ILE A 78 -2.31 -16.76 4.48
N THR A 79 -1.52 -17.12 5.50
CA THR A 79 -1.14 -18.49 5.81
C THR A 79 -1.84 -18.93 7.10
N PRO A 80 -2.93 -19.73 7.02
CA PRO A 80 -3.72 -20.06 8.19
C PRO A 80 -2.90 -20.78 9.26
N VAL A 81 -2.90 -20.23 10.47
CA VAL A 81 -2.23 -20.86 11.61
C VAL A 81 -3.05 -22.03 12.17
N PRO A 82 -2.39 -23.05 12.72
CA PRO A 82 -3.06 -24.12 13.45
C PRO A 82 -4.03 -23.61 14.51
N THR A 83 -5.08 -24.40 14.70
CA THR A 83 -6.12 -24.25 15.71
C THR A 83 -5.57 -23.85 17.09
N SER A 84 -4.49 -24.49 17.54
CA SER A 84 -3.87 -24.27 18.86
C SER A 84 -3.11 -22.95 18.98
N GLU A 85 -2.60 -22.42 17.88
CA GLU A 85 -1.83 -21.18 17.83
C GLU A 85 -2.73 -19.96 17.64
N ASN A 86 -3.98 -20.16 17.20
CA ASN A 86 -4.96 -19.10 17.06
C ASN A 86 -5.48 -18.67 18.46
N PRO A 87 -5.14 -17.45 18.94
CA PRO A 87 -5.57 -16.96 20.25
C PRO A 87 -7.07 -16.66 20.32
N PHE A 88 -7.76 -16.54 19.18
CA PHE A 88 -9.20 -16.34 19.09
C PHE A 88 -9.99 -17.66 19.13
N ARG A 89 -9.34 -18.80 19.41
CA ARG A 89 -10.03 -20.07 19.53
C ARG A 89 -10.61 -20.29 20.93
N GLU A 90 -11.81 -20.85 20.97
CA GLU A 90 -12.42 -21.39 22.18
C GLU A 90 -11.49 -22.38 22.89
N LYS A 91 -11.16 -22.09 24.14
CA LYS A 91 -10.41 -23.01 24.99
C LYS A 91 -11.27 -24.26 25.13
N LYS A 92 -10.77 -25.41 24.63
CA LYS A 92 -11.44 -26.70 24.81
C LYS A 92 -11.48 -27.01 26.30
N PHE A 93 -12.52 -26.54 26.99
CA PHE A 93 -12.94 -27.15 28.23
C PHE A 93 -13.43 -28.52 27.80
N PHE A 94 -12.67 -29.55 28.17
CA PHE A 94 -13.08 -30.92 27.98
C PHE A 94 -14.51 -31.05 28.49
N CYS A 95 -15.40 -31.58 27.65
CA CYS A 95 -16.67 -32.11 28.12
C CYS A 95 -16.36 -33.18 29.17
N ALA A 96 -16.29 -32.80 30.43
CA ALA A 96 -16.67 -33.67 31.51
C ALA A 96 -18.19 -33.57 31.62
N LEU A 97 -18.89 -34.26 30.70
CA LEU A 97 -20.22 -34.73 31.03
C LEU A 97 -20.01 -35.88 32.01
N LEU A 98 -20.04 -35.55 33.31
CA LEU A 98 -20.26 -36.49 34.40
C LEU A 98 -21.74 -36.81 34.50
#